data_AF-A0AAV9DZ06-F1
#
_entry.id   AF-A0AAV9DZ06-F1
#
_cell.length_a   1.000
_cell.length_b   1.000
_cell.length_c   1.000
_cell.angle_alpha   90.00
_cell.angle_beta   90.00
_cell.angle_gamma   90.00
#
_symmetry.space_group_name_H-M   'P 1'
#
loop_
_entity.id
_entity.type
_entity.pdbx_description
1 polymer ?
#
loop_
_entity_poly.entity_id
_entity_poly.type
_entity_poly.pdbx_seq_one_letter_code
_entity_poly.pdbx_strand_id
1 'polypeptide(L)'
;MKASCQEDMVELSRKMLEVMEGNGCVPMLETYRGGVHQVIVRIAWGVRCVTASTPLSEMDSWIEDLEGMELDGMDVGFLIERIKKLREMADGYQRDQIAGVEEQRGDHKNKCKSRLHHMEEKSKKHLDQLMGRLMLSKRNALAESITEMALARW
;
A
#
# COMPACT_ATOMS: atom_id res chain seq x y z
N MET A 1 12.72 -13.28 -52.09
CA MET A 1 12.76 -14.46 -51.19
C MET A 1 11.94 -14.11 -49.96
N LYS A 2 10.67 -14.52 -50.00
CA LYS A 2 10.00 -15.44 -49.05
C LYS A 2 9.88 -14.87 -47.62
N ALA A 3 8.69 -14.33 -47.35
CA ALA A 3 8.17 -13.97 -46.05
C ALA A 3 8.01 -15.23 -45.18
N SER A 4 9.09 -15.64 -44.51
CA SER A 4 9.10 -16.80 -43.61
C SER A 4 9.42 -16.40 -42.16
N CYS A 5 9.04 -15.21 -41.69
CA CYS A 5 9.55 -14.69 -40.42
C CYS A 5 8.50 -13.98 -39.55
N GLN A 6 7.23 -14.37 -39.57
CA GLN A 6 6.25 -13.83 -38.61
C GLN A 6 5.57 -14.94 -37.80
N GLU A 7 5.02 -15.96 -38.46
CA GLU A 7 4.39 -17.11 -37.77
C GLU A 7 5.38 -17.94 -36.94
N ASP A 8 6.58 -18.18 -37.47
CA ASP A 8 7.63 -18.94 -36.77
C ASP A 8 8.11 -18.25 -35.48
N MET A 9 7.94 -16.93 -35.37
CA MET A 9 8.49 -16.11 -34.29
C MET A 9 7.53 -16.00 -33.09
N VAL A 10 6.23 -15.99 -33.38
CA VAL A 10 5.17 -16.08 -32.37
C VAL A 10 5.12 -17.49 -31.78
N GLU A 11 5.22 -18.51 -32.63
CA GLU A 11 5.25 -19.90 -32.20
C GLU A 11 6.47 -20.21 -31.31
N LEU A 12 7.62 -19.59 -31.59
CA LEU A 12 8.81 -19.70 -30.73
C LEU A 12 8.58 -19.04 -29.36
N SER A 13 7.95 -17.87 -29.32
CA SER A 13 7.64 -17.15 -28.08
C SER A 13 6.61 -17.92 -27.22
N ARG A 14 5.61 -18.53 -27.87
CA ARG A 14 4.63 -19.43 -27.24
C ARG A 14 5.31 -20.68 -26.67
N LYS A 15 6.10 -21.38 -27.48
CA LYS A 15 6.88 -22.55 -27.03
C LYS A 15 7.84 -22.21 -25.90
N MET A 16 8.44 -21.01 -25.91
CA MET A 16 9.27 -20.56 -24.80
C MET A 16 8.46 -20.39 -23.53
N LEU A 17 7.29 -19.75 -23.58
CA LEU A 17 6.43 -19.66 -22.42
C LEU A 17 6.01 -21.03 -21.89
N GLU A 18 5.65 -21.97 -22.76
CA GLU A 18 5.32 -23.36 -22.39
C GLU A 18 6.50 -24.11 -21.76
N VAL A 19 7.68 -24.06 -22.37
CA VAL A 19 8.92 -24.68 -21.83
C VAL A 19 9.33 -24.03 -20.51
N MET A 20 9.12 -22.72 -20.38
CA MET A 20 9.46 -21.94 -19.21
C MET A 20 8.50 -22.20 -18.04
N GLU A 21 7.20 -22.38 -18.30
CA GLU A 21 6.18 -22.74 -17.31
C GLU A 21 6.51 -24.08 -16.62
N GLY A 22 7.23 -24.98 -17.31
CA GLY A 22 7.68 -26.26 -16.77
C GLY A 22 9.04 -26.28 -16.06
N ASN A 23 10.03 -25.46 -16.45
CA ASN A 23 11.44 -25.73 -16.12
C ASN A 23 12.25 -24.58 -15.47
N GLY A 24 11.67 -23.40 -15.19
CA GLY A 24 12.41 -22.35 -14.47
C GLY A 24 13.56 -21.66 -15.24
N CYS A 25 13.71 -21.90 -16.55
CA CYS A 25 14.85 -21.40 -17.32
C CYS A 25 14.70 -19.94 -17.78
N VAL A 26 15.82 -19.21 -17.85
CA VAL A 26 15.97 -17.84 -18.38
C VAL A 26 16.36 -17.90 -19.87
N PRO A 27 15.69 -17.17 -20.78
CA PRO A 27 16.16 -17.03 -22.16
C PRO A 27 17.48 -16.27 -22.24
N MET A 28 18.49 -16.83 -22.94
CA MET A 28 19.65 -16.04 -23.34
C MET A 28 19.26 -15.10 -24.50
N LEU A 29 19.28 -13.79 -24.24
CA LEU A 29 18.93 -12.73 -25.20
C LEU A 29 19.81 -12.76 -26.47
N GLU A 30 21.03 -13.29 -26.38
CA GLU A 30 21.99 -13.40 -27.49
C GLU A 30 21.51 -14.32 -28.63
N THR A 31 20.56 -15.22 -28.35
CA THR A 31 20.01 -16.16 -29.33
C THR A 31 19.07 -15.48 -30.35
N TYR A 32 18.66 -14.24 -30.11
CA TYR A 32 17.65 -13.52 -30.90
C TYR A 32 18.27 -12.35 -31.66
N ARG A 33 18.55 -12.55 -32.96
CA ARG A 33 19.02 -11.48 -33.85
C ARG A 33 17.83 -10.73 -34.45
N GLY A 34 17.37 -9.70 -33.75
CA GLY A 34 16.43 -8.69 -34.26
C GLY A 34 15.81 -7.86 -33.13
N GLY A 35 15.70 -6.54 -33.32
CA GLY A 35 15.24 -5.62 -32.27
C GLY A 35 13.87 -5.99 -31.68
N VAL A 36 12.90 -6.32 -32.55
CA VAL A 36 11.55 -6.72 -32.16
C VAL A 36 11.54 -8.01 -31.30
N HIS A 37 12.38 -9.00 -31.65
CA HIS A 37 12.46 -10.25 -30.89
C HIS A 37 12.94 -10.04 -29.46
N GLN A 38 13.93 -9.17 -29.27
CA GLN A 38 14.44 -8.88 -27.94
C GLN A 38 13.37 -8.21 -27.08
N VAL A 39 12.51 -7.37 -27.68
CA VAL A 39 11.41 -6.73 -26.96
C VAL A 39 10.34 -7.75 -26.57
N ILE A 40 9.87 -8.60 -27.50
CA ILE A 40 8.85 -9.63 -27.19
C ILE A 40 9.35 -10.61 -26.13
N VAL A 41 10.59 -11.12 -26.26
CA VAL A 41 11.18 -12.05 -25.28
C VAL A 41 11.37 -11.38 -23.93
N ARG A 42 11.81 -10.11 -23.89
CA ARG A 42 11.95 -9.33 -22.66
C ARG A 42 10.60 -9.13 -21.98
N ILE A 43 9.56 -8.76 -22.73
CA ILE A 43 8.21 -8.57 -22.19
C ILE A 43 7.64 -9.90 -21.70
N ALA A 44 7.75 -10.98 -22.47
CA ALA A 44 7.30 -12.31 -22.06
C ALA A 44 8.00 -12.79 -20.77
N TRP A 45 9.30 -12.51 -20.63
CA TRP A 45 10.03 -12.74 -19.39
C TRP A 45 9.52 -11.86 -18.23
N GLY A 46 9.37 -10.55 -18.48
CA GLY A 46 8.84 -9.60 -17.50
C GLY A 46 7.47 -10.02 -16.98
N VAL A 47 6.56 -10.40 -17.88
CA VAL A 47 5.21 -10.93 -17.58
C VAL A 47 5.27 -12.16 -16.67
N ARG A 48 6.22 -13.07 -16.90
CA ARG A 48 6.42 -14.24 -16.04
C ARG A 48 6.92 -13.86 -14.64
N CYS A 49 7.78 -12.85 -14.56
CA CYS A 49 8.41 -12.39 -13.32
C CYS A 49 7.61 -11.32 -12.59
N VAL A 50 6.37 -11.03 -13.01
CA VAL A 50 5.49 -10.08 -12.32
C VAL A 50 5.32 -10.49 -10.86
N THR A 51 5.54 -9.54 -9.97
CA THR A 51 5.31 -9.67 -8.52
C THR A 51 4.41 -8.54 -8.03
N ALA A 52 3.95 -8.61 -6.79
CA ALA A 52 3.17 -7.52 -6.16
C ALA A 52 3.92 -6.18 -6.09
N SER A 53 5.26 -6.20 -6.21
CA SER A 53 6.11 -5.00 -6.24
C SER A 53 6.39 -4.46 -7.64
N THR A 54 5.96 -5.14 -8.71
CA THR A 54 6.16 -4.67 -10.07
C THR A 54 5.36 -3.37 -10.29
N PRO A 55 6.00 -2.26 -10.72
CA PRO A 55 5.30 -1.00 -10.94
C PRO A 55 4.23 -1.11 -12.04
N LEU A 56 3.03 -0.56 -11.79
CA LEU A 56 1.95 -0.54 -12.79
C LEU A 56 2.37 0.18 -14.07
N SER A 57 3.19 1.24 -13.96
CA SER A 57 3.74 1.98 -15.10
C SER A 57 4.63 1.12 -16.00
N GLU A 58 5.34 0.15 -15.44
CA GLU A 58 6.16 -0.77 -16.22
C GLU A 58 5.26 -1.73 -17.01
N MET A 59 4.21 -2.24 -16.38
CA MET A 59 3.20 -3.06 -17.06
C MET A 59 2.45 -2.29 -18.15
N ASP A 60 2.14 -1.00 -17.91
CA ASP A 60 1.54 -0.11 -18.90
C ASP A 60 2.44 0.06 -20.12
N SER A 61 3.75 0.26 -19.92
CA SER A 61 4.70 0.36 -21.03
C SER A 61 4.79 -0.92 -21.86
N TRP A 62 4.69 -2.09 -21.23
CA TRP A 62 4.68 -3.38 -21.94
C TRP A 62 3.38 -3.57 -22.73
N ILE A 63 2.24 -3.09 -22.23
CA ILE A 63 0.97 -3.09 -22.97
C ILE A 63 1.09 -2.22 -24.22
N GLU A 64 1.58 -0.99 -24.08
CA GLU A 64 1.77 -0.06 -25.21
C GLU A 64 2.69 -0.64 -26.28
N ASP A 65 3.83 -1.21 -25.87
CA ASP A 65 4.78 -1.88 -26.77
C ASP A 65 4.11 -3.03 -27.54
N LEU A 66 3.31 -3.86 -26.86
CA LEU A 66 2.63 -5.00 -27.47
C LEU A 66 1.45 -4.58 -28.37
N GLU A 67 0.66 -3.57 -27.98
CA GLU A 67 -0.42 -3.03 -28.81
C GLU A 67 0.14 -2.41 -30.10
N GLY A 68 1.29 -1.74 -30.03
CA GLY A 68 2.01 -1.28 -31.22
C GLY A 68 2.41 -2.42 -32.15
N MET A 69 2.90 -3.53 -31.60
CA MET A 69 3.24 -4.72 -32.39
C MET A 69 2.03 -5.43 -32.99
N GLU A 70 0.90 -5.45 -32.27
CA GLU A 70 -0.36 -5.97 -32.77
C GLU A 70 -0.87 -5.15 -33.97
N LEU A 71 -0.76 -3.82 -33.91
CA LEU A 71 -1.07 -2.93 -35.04
C LEU A 71 -0.16 -3.16 -36.26
N ASP A 72 1.11 -3.53 -36.03
CA ASP A 72 2.05 -3.93 -37.08
C ASP A 72 1.78 -5.35 -37.62
N GLY A 73 0.72 -6.01 -37.17
CA GLY A 73 0.26 -7.32 -37.64
C GLY A 73 0.90 -8.51 -36.95
N MET A 74 1.53 -8.32 -35.77
CA MET A 74 2.07 -9.43 -34.98
C MET A 74 1.00 -10.06 -34.09
N ASP A 75 0.94 -11.39 -34.08
CA ASP A 75 0.04 -12.14 -33.19
C ASP A 75 0.59 -12.17 -31.75
N VAL A 76 0.39 -11.06 -31.04
CA VAL A 76 0.82 -10.88 -29.63
C VAL A 76 -0.36 -10.67 -28.67
N GLY A 77 -1.61 -10.83 -29.16
CA GLY A 77 -2.83 -10.62 -28.37
C GLY A 77 -2.86 -11.44 -27.08
N PHE A 78 -2.31 -12.66 -27.11
CA PHE A 78 -2.23 -13.51 -25.92
C PHE A 78 -1.34 -12.91 -24.80
N LEU A 79 -0.26 -12.18 -25.16
CA LEU A 79 0.58 -11.48 -24.19
C LEU A 79 -0.15 -10.27 -23.63
N ILE A 80 -0.84 -9.52 -24.50
CA ILE A 80 -1.66 -8.35 -24.12
C ILE A 80 -2.74 -8.74 -23.11
N GLU A 81 -3.47 -9.83 -23.36
CA GLU A 81 -4.49 -10.33 -22.42
C GLU A 81 -3.87 -10.73 -21.08
N ARG A 82 -2.75 -11.47 -21.11
CA ARG A 82 -2.09 -11.94 -19.88
C ARG A 82 -1.58 -10.78 -19.02
N ILE A 83 -0.97 -9.78 -19.63
CA ILE A 83 -0.46 -8.63 -18.89
C ILE A 83 -1.57 -7.72 -18.36
N LYS A 84 -2.66 -7.50 -19.12
CA LYS A 84 -3.83 -6.73 -18.65
C LYS A 84 -4.43 -7.36 -17.39
N LYS A 85 -4.58 -8.69 -17.37
CA LYS A 85 -5.05 -9.43 -16.19
C LYS A 85 -4.10 -9.30 -15.00
N LEU A 86 -2.79 -9.42 -15.22
CA LEU A 86 -1.78 -9.26 -14.16
C LEU A 86 -1.79 -7.85 -13.57
N ARG A 87 -1.96 -6.83 -14.43
CA ARG A 87 -2.07 -5.43 -14.03
C ARG A 87 -3.31 -5.18 -13.18
N GLU A 88 -4.47 -5.69 -13.56
CA GLU A 88 -5.71 -5.57 -12.77
C GLU A 88 -5.55 -6.17 -11.38
N MET A 89 -4.92 -7.35 -11.28
CA MET A 89 -4.62 -7.96 -9.99
C MET A 89 -3.66 -7.10 -9.16
N ALA A 90 -2.59 -6.59 -9.77
CA ALA A 90 -1.62 -5.73 -9.08
C ALA A 90 -2.25 -4.40 -8.58
N ASP A 91 -3.12 -3.78 -9.38
CA ASP A 91 -3.89 -2.59 -9.00
C ASP A 91 -4.84 -2.88 -7.83
N GLY A 92 -5.50 -4.04 -7.84
CA GLY A 92 -6.27 -4.54 -6.70
C GLY A 92 -5.45 -4.64 -5.42
N TYR A 93 -4.30 -5.31 -5.48
CA TYR A 93 -3.39 -5.45 -4.32
C TYR A 93 -2.88 -4.11 -3.78
N GLN A 94 -2.57 -3.14 -4.66
CA GLN A 94 -2.14 -1.80 -4.23
C GLN A 94 -3.27 -1.05 -3.52
N ARG A 95 -4.50 -1.11 -4.04
CA ARG A 95 -5.67 -0.51 -3.37
C ARG A 95 -5.96 -1.13 -2.02
N ASP A 96 -5.88 -2.46 -1.91
CA ASP A 96 -6.15 -3.18 -0.67
C ASP A 96 -5.09 -2.87 0.41
N GLN A 97 -3.82 -2.69 0.03
CA GLN A 97 -2.78 -2.22 0.95
C GLN A 97 -3.06 -0.80 1.47
N ILE A 98 -3.51 0.11 0.61
CA ILE A 98 -3.86 1.48 1.00
C ILE A 98 -5.06 1.46 1.96
N ALA A 99 -6.10 0.69 1.64
CA ALA A 99 -7.29 0.55 2.49
C ALA A 99 -6.94 0.00 3.89
N GLY A 100 -6.10 -1.03 3.97
CA GLY A 100 -5.65 -1.60 5.26
C GLY A 100 -4.82 -0.63 6.10
N VAL A 101 -4.01 0.23 5.48
CA VAL A 101 -3.26 1.29 6.19
C VAL A 101 -4.19 2.38 6.70
N GLU A 102 -5.22 2.77 5.94
CA GLU A 102 -6.19 3.77 6.37
C GLU A 102 -7.08 3.29 7.52
N GLU A 103 -7.48 2.02 7.52
CA GLU A 103 -8.24 1.39 8.60
C GLU A 103 -7.44 1.37 9.91
N GLN A 104 -6.17 0.93 9.87
CA GLN A 104 -5.28 0.95 11.04
C GLN A 104 -5.02 2.38 11.55
N ARG A 105 -4.92 3.37 10.66
CA ARG A 105 -4.77 4.78 11.03
C ARG A 105 -6.03 5.32 11.72
N GLY A 106 -7.21 4.90 11.28
CA GLY A 106 -8.50 5.22 11.90
C GLY A 106 -8.59 4.69 13.33
N ASP A 107 -8.25 3.42 13.54
CA ASP A 107 -8.27 2.77 14.86
C ASP A 107 -7.27 3.41 15.83
N HIS A 108 -6.06 3.70 15.36
CA HIS A 108 -5.05 4.33 16.20
C HIS A 108 -5.44 5.77 16.60
N LYS A 109 -6.10 6.51 15.71
CA LYS A 109 -6.63 7.85 15.98
C LYS A 109 -7.77 7.82 16.98
N ASN A 110 -8.70 6.88 16.85
CA ASN A 110 -9.81 6.70 17.79
C ASN A 110 -9.31 6.30 19.19
N LYS A 111 -8.34 5.39 19.27
CA LYS A 111 -7.70 4.99 20.54
C LYS A 111 -7.01 6.17 21.23
N CYS A 112 -6.28 7.01 20.49
CA CYS A 112 -5.67 8.21 21.05
C CYS A 112 -6.72 9.22 21.54
N LYS A 113 -7.81 9.42 20.79
CA LYS A 113 -8.89 10.35 21.17
C LYS A 113 -9.59 9.92 22.47
N SER A 114 -9.89 8.63 22.62
CA SER A 114 -10.47 8.08 23.85
C SER A 114 -9.54 8.22 25.06
N ARG A 115 -8.22 8.02 24.87
CA ARG A 115 -7.23 8.24 25.94
C ARG A 115 -7.14 9.71 26.35
N LEU A 116 -7.18 10.63 25.39
CA LEU A 116 -7.16 12.07 25.67
C LEU A 116 -8.37 12.48 26.51
N HIS A 117 -9.58 12.08 26.09
CA HIS A 117 -10.82 12.36 26.82
C HIS A 117 -10.78 11.80 28.24
N HIS A 118 -10.29 10.57 28.42
CA HIS A 118 -10.14 9.98 29.75
C HIS A 118 -9.18 10.77 30.65
N MET A 119 -8.06 11.27 30.11
CA MET A 119 -7.11 12.10 30.86
C MET A 119 -7.70 13.47 31.22
N GLU A 120 -8.43 14.11 30.30
CA GLU A 120 -9.14 15.37 30.57
C GLU A 120 -10.15 15.21 31.70
N GLU A 121 -10.95 14.14 31.66
CA GLU A 121 -11.95 13.88 32.70
C GLU A 121 -11.31 13.60 34.06
N LYS A 122 -10.21 12.82 34.08
CA LYS A 122 -9.44 12.56 35.30
C LYS A 122 -8.81 13.83 35.88
N SER A 123 -8.33 14.73 35.01
CA SER A 123 -7.71 15.99 35.41
C SER A 123 -8.76 16.94 36.00
N LYS A 124 -9.93 17.01 35.38
CA LYS A 124 -11.07 17.78 35.91
C LYS A 124 -11.48 17.29 37.30
N LYS A 125 -11.60 15.97 37.49
CA LYS A 125 -11.90 15.37 38.81
C LYS A 125 -10.83 15.71 39.87
N HIS A 126 -9.55 15.70 39.51
CA HIS A 126 -8.48 16.12 40.43
C HIS A 126 -8.58 17.61 40.79
N LEU A 127 -8.89 18.46 39.81
CA LEU A 127 -9.06 19.89 40.05
C LEU A 127 -10.22 20.16 41.01
N ASP A 128 -11.37 19.51 40.80
CA ASP A 128 -12.54 19.64 41.67
C ASP A 128 -12.23 19.19 43.11
N GLN A 129 -11.49 18.08 43.27
CA GLN A 129 -11.04 17.60 44.58
C GLN A 129 -10.09 18.58 45.28
N LEU A 130 -9.14 19.16 44.54
CA LEU A 130 -8.20 20.15 45.08
C LEU A 130 -8.92 21.42 45.52
N MET A 131 -9.86 21.93 44.70
CA MET A 131 -10.68 23.07 45.06
C MET A 131 -11.53 22.79 46.31
N GLY A 132 -12.13 21.61 46.42
CA GLY A 132 -12.89 21.21 47.60
C GLY A 132 -12.04 21.21 48.88
N ARG A 133 -10.83 20.65 48.82
CA ARG A 133 -9.89 20.65 49.95
C ARG A 133 -9.45 22.06 50.34
N LEU A 134 -9.16 22.92 49.36
CA LEU A 134 -8.75 24.30 49.60
C LEU A 134 -9.86 25.11 50.29
N MET A 135 -11.10 24.96 49.84
CA MET A 135 -12.27 25.65 50.42
C MET A 135 -12.52 25.20 51.87
N LEU A 136 -12.40 23.90 52.16
CA LEU A 136 -12.50 23.37 53.52
C LEU A 136 -11.39 23.91 54.42
N SER A 137 -10.14 23.89 53.95
CA SER A 137 -8.99 24.40 54.71
C SER A 137 -9.15 25.90 55.03
N LYS A 138 -9.55 26.72 54.04
CA LYS A 138 -9.83 28.15 54.27
C LYS A 138 -10.94 28.37 55.28
N ARG A 139 -12.01 27.57 55.23
CA ARG A 139 -13.13 27.67 56.17
C ARG A 139 -12.70 27.32 57.60
N ASN A 140 -11.89 26.28 57.76
CA ASN A 140 -11.38 25.87 59.07
C ASN A 140 -10.44 26.93 59.65
N ALA A 141 -9.51 27.47 58.86
CA ALA A 141 -8.61 28.54 59.31
C ALA A 141 -9.37 29.82 59.73
N LEU A 142 -10.45 30.17 59.01
CA LEU A 142 -11.32 31.28 59.40
C LEU A 142 -12.01 31.01 60.74
N ALA A 143 -12.54 29.79 60.93
CA ALA A 143 -13.21 29.40 62.17
C ALA A 143 -12.25 29.42 63.36
N GLU A 144 -11.05 28.88 63.20
CA GLU A 144 -9.97 28.92 64.21
C GLU A 144 -9.63 30.36 64.59
N SER A 145 -9.40 31.24 63.60
CA SER A 145 -9.13 32.67 63.84
C SER A 145 -10.26 33.37 64.59
N ILE A 146 -11.52 33.09 64.25
CA ILE A 146 -12.68 33.63 64.97
C ILE A 146 -12.70 33.15 66.42
N THR A 147 -12.43 31.87 66.67
CA THR A 147 -12.37 31.30 68.02
C THR A 147 -11.23 31.92 68.84
N GLU A 148 -10.04 32.08 68.26
CA GLU A 148 -8.91 32.76 68.91
C GLU A 148 -9.24 34.21 69.28
N MET A 149 -9.85 34.97 68.36
CA MET A 149 -10.29 36.34 68.63
C MET A 149 -11.37 36.42 69.72
N ALA A 150 -12.26 35.43 69.78
CA ALA A 150 -13.30 35.37 70.81
C ALA A 150 -12.69 35.07 72.18
N LEU A 151 -11.72 34.16 72.28
CA LEU A 151 -11.03 33.83 73.52
C LEU A 151 -10.14 34.97 74.03
N ALA A 152 -9.49 35.73 73.15
CA ALA A 152 -8.65 36.88 73.53
C ALA A 152 -9.43 38.10 74.05
N ARG A 153 -10.77 38.09 73.97
CA ARG A 153 -11.66 39.15 74.47
C ARG A 153 -12.19 38.92 75.89
N TRP A 154 -11.85 37.79 76.51
CA TRP A 154 -12.17 37.44 77.90
C TRP A 154 -10.90 37.43 78.75
#